data_AF-A0A7C4IEI1-F1
#
_entry.id   AF-A0A7C4IEI1-F1
#
_cell.length_a   1.000
_cell.length_b   1.000
_cell.length_c   1.000
_cell.angle_alpha   90.00
_cell.angle_beta   90.00
_cell.angle_gamma   90.00
#
_symmetry.space_group_name_H-M   'P 1'
#
loop_
_entity.id
_entity.type
_entity.pdbx_description
1 polymer ?
#
loop_
_entity_poly.entity_id
_entity_poly.type
_entity_poly.pdbx_seq_one_letter_code
_entity_poly.pdbx_strand_id
1 'polypeptide(L)'
;MDGGWIAASGRHHFIDNRWIEARSGQSIDVIDPSEESRLTISAARPHLGRVLGANQPALVADVGGGSTLLTLVHGNEIVQSTSLRLGSIWLQEMLLTSEESPKLSAELLRAHISNVLATARGSLRLEEVEVLVGRGGDA
;
A
#
# COMPACT_ATOMS: atom_id res chain seq x y z
N MET A 1 5.49 -18.58 28.91
CA MET A 1 4.29 -19.41 28.77
C MET A 1 3.26 -18.69 29.61
N ASP A 2 2.41 -17.82 29.09
CA ASP A 2 1.65 -17.90 27.84
C ASP A 2 1.41 -16.48 27.31
N GLY A 3 1.86 -16.22 26.09
CA GLY A 3 1.73 -14.92 25.43
C GLY A 3 1.27 -15.15 24.00
N GLY A 4 0.09 -15.74 23.86
CA GLY A 4 -0.57 -15.93 22.58
C GLY A 4 -0.77 -14.60 21.88
N TRP A 5 -0.29 -14.52 20.64
CA TRP A 5 -0.34 -13.34 19.80
C TRP A 5 -1.76 -13.19 19.25
N ILE A 6 -2.42 -12.08 19.59
CA ILE A 6 -3.64 -11.65 18.89
C ILE A 6 -3.27 -10.40 18.10
N ALA A 7 -3.14 -10.56 16.79
CA ALA A 7 -3.11 -9.47 15.83
C ALA A 7 -4.54 -8.93 15.66
N ALA A 8 -5.00 -8.14 16.64
CA ALA A 8 -6.23 -7.36 16.48
C ALA A 8 -6.06 -6.01 17.17
N SER A 9 -6.23 -4.95 16.37
CA SER A 9 -6.24 -3.54 16.73
C SER A 9 -4.89 -2.87 17.08
N GLY A 10 -4.35 -2.17 16.08
CA GLY A 10 -4.00 -0.77 16.28
C GLY A 10 -2.63 -0.45 16.88
N ARG A 11 -1.58 -0.56 16.04
CA ARG A 11 -0.42 0.36 15.89
C ARG A 11 0.45 0.77 17.09
N HIS A 12 0.06 0.61 18.35
CA HIS A 12 0.72 1.25 19.49
C HIS A 12 1.50 0.32 20.44
N HIS A 13 1.36 -1.01 20.36
CA HIS A 13 2.05 -1.93 21.29
C HIS A 13 3.41 -2.45 20.78
N PHE A 14 3.80 -2.11 19.55
CA PHE A 14 5.08 -2.56 18.97
C PHE A 14 6.22 -1.55 19.20
N ILE A 15 5.92 -0.34 19.70
CA ILE A 15 6.84 0.80 19.69
C ILE A 15 7.48 0.99 21.06
N ASP A 16 8.14 -0.04 21.58
CA ASP A 16 9.29 0.23 22.44
C ASP A 16 10.57 -0.12 21.70
N ASN A 17 10.59 -1.17 20.85
CA ASN A 17 11.70 -1.54 19.94
C ASN A 17 13.12 -1.47 20.53
N ARG A 18 13.27 -1.36 21.86
CA ARG A 18 14.54 -1.09 22.54
C ARG A 18 15.52 -2.24 22.36
N TRP A 19 14.99 -3.43 22.12
CA TRP A 19 15.79 -4.59 21.77
C TRP A 19 16.51 -4.42 20.43
N ILE A 20 15.91 -3.69 19.46
CA ILE A 20 16.53 -3.42 18.16
C ILE A 20 17.72 -2.50 18.36
N GLU A 21 17.52 -1.35 19.00
CA GLU A 21 18.60 -0.42 19.31
C GLU A 21 19.71 -1.10 20.15
N ALA A 22 19.34 -1.90 21.15
CA ALA A 22 20.30 -2.65 21.95
C ALA A 22 21.09 -3.69 21.15
N ARG A 23 20.55 -4.19 20.03
CA ARG A 23 21.19 -5.24 19.21
C ARG A 23 21.94 -4.68 18.00
N SER A 24 21.43 -3.61 17.38
CA SER A 24 21.94 -3.04 16.14
C SER A 24 22.57 -1.66 16.30
N GLY A 25 22.34 -0.98 17.43
CA GLY A 25 22.69 0.43 17.64
C GLY A 25 21.82 1.39 16.81
N GLN A 26 20.72 0.93 16.23
CA GLN A 26 19.83 1.73 15.37
C GLN A 26 18.41 1.78 15.94
N SER A 27 17.81 2.96 15.92
CA SER A 27 16.38 3.14 16.17
C SER A 27 15.57 2.83 14.90
N ILE A 28 14.31 2.42 15.08
CA ILE A 28 13.35 2.27 13.98
C ILE A 28 12.31 3.37 14.12
N ASP A 29 12.22 4.19 13.08
CA ASP A 29 11.21 5.22 12.96
C ASP A 29 9.99 4.64 12.23
N VAL A 30 8.81 4.76 12.85
CA VAL A 30 7.55 4.43 12.19
C VAL A 30 7.13 5.62 11.34
N ILE A 31 7.06 5.42 10.03
CA ILE A 31 6.59 6.43 9.10
C ILE A 31 5.09 6.28 8.85
N ASP A 32 4.43 7.42 8.61
CA ASP A 32 3.04 7.41 8.15
C ASP A 32 2.96 7.23 6.62
N PRO A 33 1.78 6.93 6.06
CA PRO A 33 1.62 6.67 4.64
C PRO A 33 2.03 7.82 3.70
N SER A 34 2.00 9.08 4.17
CA SER A 34 2.43 10.22 3.37
C SER A 34 3.94 10.24 3.18
N GLU A 35 4.70 9.94 4.24
CA GLU A 35 6.15 9.79 4.17
C GLU A 35 6.55 8.54 3.38
N GLU A 36 5.81 7.45 3.52
CA GLU A 36 6.00 6.24 2.70
C GLU A 36 5.84 6.57 1.20
N SER A 37 4.77 7.29 0.83
CA SER A 37 4.54 7.76 -0.55
C SER A 37 5.70 8.61 -1.06
N ARG A 38 6.11 9.61 -0.27
CA ARG A 38 7.19 10.53 -0.63
C ARG A 38 8.49 9.76 -0.90
N LEU A 39 8.84 8.80 -0.06
CA LEU A 39 10.03 7.97 -0.22
C LEU A 39 9.91 7.02 -1.43
N THR A 40 8.76 6.37 -1.61
CA THR A 40 8.50 5.47 -2.74
C THR A 40 8.62 6.19 -4.07
N ILE A 41 8.01 7.37 -4.21
CA ILE A 41 8.13 8.18 -5.44
C ILE A 41 9.55 8.68 -5.62
N SER A 42 10.21 9.15 -4.56
CA SER A 42 11.60 9.62 -4.64
C SER A 42 12.53 8.54 -5.17
N ALA A 43 12.34 7.28 -4.74
CA ALA A 43 13.09 6.13 -5.25
C ALA A 43 12.73 5.76 -6.70
N ALA A 44 11.45 5.90 -7.09
CA ALA A 44 10.98 5.57 -8.43
C ALA A 44 11.29 6.64 -9.48
N ARG A 45 11.52 7.90 -9.09
CA ARG A 45 11.73 9.06 -9.97
C ARG A 45 12.69 8.81 -11.15
N PRO A 46 13.90 8.24 -10.96
CA PRO A 46 14.83 8.01 -12.08
C PRO A 46 14.30 7.06 -13.15
N HIS A 47 13.40 6.15 -12.77
CA HIS A 47 12.77 5.18 -13.66
C HIS A 47 11.50 5.76 -14.30
N LEU A 48 10.66 6.42 -13.50
CA LEU A 48 9.46 7.10 -13.97
C LEU A 48 9.77 8.12 -15.07
N GLY A 49 10.81 8.94 -14.91
CA GLY A 49 11.21 9.93 -15.91
C GLY A 49 11.73 9.34 -17.23
N ARG A 50 11.99 8.02 -17.31
CA ARG A 50 12.34 7.33 -18.57
C ARG A 50 11.12 6.79 -19.31
N VAL A 51 10.04 6.52 -18.59
CA VAL A 51 8.83 5.85 -19.11
C VAL A 51 7.71 6.86 -19.35
N LEU A 52 7.64 7.92 -18.55
CA LEU A 52 6.62 8.95 -18.65
C LEU A 52 7.12 10.14 -19.48
N GLY A 53 6.21 10.69 -20.29
CA GLY A 53 6.44 11.98 -20.95
C GLY A 53 6.59 13.12 -19.94
N ALA A 54 7.19 14.23 -20.36
CA ALA A 54 7.27 15.43 -19.53
C ALA A 54 5.87 15.87 -19.08
N ASN A 55 5.65 15.99 -17.77
CA ASN A 55 4.36 16.33 -17.14
C ASN A 55 3.20 15.35 -17.40
N GLN A 56 3.47 14.12 -17.83
CA GLN A 56 2.42 13.13 -17.99
C GLN A 56 1.88 12.68 -16.62
N PRO A 57 0.56 12.75 -16.38
CA PRO A 57 -0.06 12.22 -15.16
C PRO A 57 0.07 10.70 -15.08
N ALA A 58 0.64 10.21 -13.99
CA ALA A 58 0.72 8.79 -13.71
C ALA A 58 0.20 8.44 -12.33
N LEU A 59 -0.50 7.31 -12.24
CA LEU A 59 -0.84 6.68 -10.97
C LEU A 59 0.20 5.62 -10.67
N VAL A 60 0.93 5.76 -9.57
CA VAL A 60 1.79 4.72 -9.03
C VAL A 60 1.00 3.92 -8.00
N ALA A 61 0.85 2.62 -8.23
CA ALA A 61 0.23 1.68 -7.29
C ALA A 61 1.32 0.81 -6.67
N ASP A 62 1.62 1.02 -5.39
CA ASP A 62 2.56 0.22 -4.60
C ASP A 62 1.78 -0.78 -3.74
N VAL A 63 1.78 -2.05 -4.16
CA VAL A 63 1.06 -3.15 -3.51
C VAL A 63 1.98 -3.83 -2.51
N GLY A 64 1.70 -3.62 -1.22
CA GLY A 64 2.40 -4.27 -0.11
C GLY A 64 1.53 -5.34 0.57
N GLY A 65 2.06 -5.92 1.65
CA GLY A 65 1.33 -6.95 2.42
C GLY A 65 0.15 -6.41 3.23
N GLY A 66 0.30 -5.23 3.83
CA GLY A 66 -0.73 -4.62 4.68
C GLY A 66 -1.63 -3.60 3.98
N SER A 67 -1.11 -2.92 2.96
CA SER A 67 -1.83 -1.87 2.22
C SER A 67 -1.37 -1.80 0.78
N THR A 68 -2.21 -1.18 -0.05
CA THR A 68 -1.84 -0.69 -1.37
C THR A 68 -1.83 0.84 -1.34
N LEU A 69 -0.72 1.46 -1.73
CA LEU A 69 -0.57 2.90 -1.79
C LEU A 69 -0.77 3.39 -3.22
N LEU A 70 -1.76 4.25 -3.45
CA LEU A 70 -2.04 4.87 -4.73
C LEU A 70 -1.55 6.31 -4.71
N THR A 71 -0.63 6.65 -5.61
CA THR A 71 -0.01 7.98 -5.66
C THR A 71 -0.10 8.56 -7.06
N LEU A 72 -0.86 9.65 -7.21
CA LEU A 72 -0.93 10.42 -8.44
C LEU A 72 0.26 11.36 -8.52
N VAL A 73 1.04 11.26 -9.59
CA VAL A 73 2.21 12.10 -9.86
C VAL A 73 2.07 12.83 -11.19
N HIS A 74 2.40 14.10 -11.22
CA HIS A 74 2.51 14.91 -12.45
C HIS A 74 3.96 15.35 -12.61
N GLY A 75 4.67 14.74 -13.57
CA GLY A 75 6.11 14.93 -13.72
C GLY A 75 6.86 14.48 -12.46
N ASN A 76 7.43 15.43 -11.71
CA ASN A 76 8.17 15.16 -10.48
C ASN A 76 7.35 15.35 -9.21
N GLU A 77 6.15 15.90 -9.29
CA GLU A 77 5.37 16.30 -8.11
C GLU A 77 4.32 15.26 -7.74
N ILE A 78 4.19 15.02 -6.43
CA ILE A 78 3.09 14.23 -5.89
C ILE A 78 1.88 15.14 -5.81
N VAL A 79 0.83 14.79 -6.56
CA VAL A 79 -0.43 15.51 -6.59
C VAL A 79 -1.33 15.05 -5.45
N GLN A 80 -1.38 13.74 -5.24
CA GLN A 80 -2.21 13.13 -4.22
C GLN A 80 -1.68 11.74 -3.87
N SER A 81 -1.88 11.31 -2.62
CA SER A 81 -1.61 9.94 -2.19
C SER A 81 -2.73 9.41 -1.29
N THR A 82 -3.10 8.14 -1.47
CA THR A 82 -4.09 7.44 -0.66
C THR A 82 -3.61 6.03 -0.36
N SER A 83 -3.64 5.64 0.91
CA SER A 83 -3.40 4.26 1.34
C SER A 83 -4.72 3.51 1.46
N LEU A 84 -4.81 2.36 0.81
CA LEU A 84 -5.97 1.48 0.84
C LEU A 84 -5.62 0.19 1.58
N ARG A 85 -6.57 -0.35 2.35
CA ARG A 85 -6.46 -1.69 2.98
C ARG A 85 -6.70 -2.78 1.94
N LEU A 86 -5.82 -2.84 0.96
CA LEU A 86 -5.82 -3.83 -0.12
C LEU A 86 -4.45 -4.51 -0.22
N GLY A 87 -3.78 -4.72 0.91
CA GLY A 87 -2.52 -5.45 0.92
C GLY A 87 -2.71 -6.95 0.75
N SER A 88 -1.74 -7.65 0.18
CA SER A 88 -1.86 -9.08 -0.15
C SER A 88 -2.10 -9.96 1.07
N ILE A 89 -1.33 -9.76 2.15
CA ILE A 89 -1.49 -10.48 3.42
C ILE A 89 -2.85 -10.14 4.05
N TRP A 90 -3.22 -8.86 4.06
CA TRP A 90 -4.50 -8.45 4.63
C TRP A 90 -5.70 -9.07 3.89
N LEU A 91 -5.65 -9.08 2.55
CA LEU A 91 -6.69 -9.69 1.71
C LEU A 91 -6.74 -11.21 1.90
N GLN A 92 -5.57 -11.86 2.05
CA GLN A 92 -5.49 -13.27 2.37
C GLN A 92 -6.14 -13.55 3.74
N GLU A 93 -5.77 -12.81 4.78
CA GLU A 93 -6.32 -12.95 6.14
C GLU A 93 -7.84 -12.76 6.17
N MET A 94 -8.37 -11.81 5.38
CA MET A 94 -9.82 -11.61 5.23
C MET A 94 -10.54 -12.86 4.70
N LEU A 95 -9.85 -13.68 3.90
CA LEU A 95 -10.38 -14.93 3.37
C LEU A 95 -10.02 -16.16 4.19
N LEU A 96 -9.00 -16.11 5.07
CA LEU A 96 -8.55 -17.27 5.85
C LEU A 96 -9.65 -17.85 6.76
N THR A 97 -10.73 -17.09 6.99
CA THR A 97 -11.91 -17.55 7.72
C THR A 97 -12.96 -18.24 6.85
N SER A 98 -12.74 -18.39 5.54
CA SER A 98 -13.70 -18.98 4.61
C SER A 98 -13.29 -20.40 4.20
N GLU A 99 -14.20 -21.36 4.31
CA GLU A 99 -14.04 -22.70 3.70
C GLU A 99 -14.50 -22.72 2.23
N GLU A 100 -14.54 -21.54 1.60
CA GLU A 100 -15.13 -21.37 0.29
C GLU A 100 -14.25 -21.93 -0.83
N SER A 101 -14.88 -22.35 -1.92
CA SER A 101 -14.15 -22.79 -3.10
C SER A 101 -13.23 -21.67 -3.64
N PRO A 102 -12.07 -22.00 -4.25
CA PRO A 102 -11.15 -20.98 -4.77
C PRO A 102 -11.79 -19.97 -5.73
N LYS A 103 -12.78 -20.41 -6.51
CA LYS A 103 -13.52 -19.54 -7.44
C LYS A 103 -14.34 -18.48 -6.69
N LEU A 104 -15.09 -18.91 -5.68
CA LEU A 104 -15.92 -18.01 -4.88
C LEU A 104 -15.05 -17.05 -4.06
N SER A 105 -13.95 -17.52 -3.48
CA SER A 105 -12.96 -16.65 -2.80
C SER A 105 -12.41 -15.56 -3.73
N ALA A 106 -12.11 -15.90 -4.99
CA ALA A 106 -11.66 -14.91 -5.98
C ALA A 106 -12.76 -13.92 -6.37
N GLU A 107 -14.03 -14.34 -6.44
CA GLU A 107 -15.17 -13.45 -6.68
C GLU A 107 -15.39 -12.48 -5.52
N LEU A 108 -15.30 -12.97 -4.27
CA LEU A 108 -15.40 -12.15 -3.06
C LEU A 108 -14.28 -11.12 -2.98
N LEU A 109 -13.02 -11.49 -3.28
CA LEU A 109 -11.92 -10.55 -3.34
C LEU A 109 -12.15 -9.47 -4.39
N ARG A 110 -12.56 -9.85 -5.61
CA ARG A 110 -12.84 -8.88 -6.67
C ARG A 110 -13.94 -7.91 -6.28
N ALA A 111 -15.00 -8.39 -5.65
CA ALA A 111 -16.08 -7.54 -5.14
C ALA A 111 -15.56 -6.58 -4.07
N HIS A 112 -14.76 -7.07 -3.11
CA HIS A 112 -14.16 -6.24 -2.06
C HIS A 112 -13.24 -5.16 -2.63
N ILE A 113 -12.29 -5.54 -3.50
CA ILE A 113 -11.37 -4.62 -4.18
C ILE A 113 -12.16 -3.56 -4.95
N SER A 114 -13.19 -3.97 -5.70
CA SER A 114 -14.03 -3.05 -6.48
C SER A 114 -14.75 -2.04 -5.58
N ASN A 115 -15.27 -2.47 -4.43
CA ASN A 115 -15.94 -1.58 -3.48
C ASN A 115 -14.96 -0.56 -2.87
N VAL A 116 -13.78 -1.01 -2.43
CA VAL A 116 -12.76 -0.11 -1.88
C VAL A 116 -12.29 0.89 -2.92
N LEU A 117 -12.03 0.45 -4.15
CA LEU A 117 -11.65 1.33 -5.25
C LEU A 117 -12.75 2.31 -5.60
N ALA A 118 -14.02 1.89 -5.63
CA ALA A 118 -15.16 2.78 -5.89
C ALA A 118 -15.24 3.93 -4.87
N THR A 119 -15.01 3.65 -3.59
CA THR A 119 -14.90 4.70 -2.56
C THR A 119 -13.70 5.60 -2.81
N ALA A 120 -12.55 5.03 -3.18
CA ALA A 120 -11.33 5.80 -3.46
C ALA A 120 -11.47 6.72 -4.69
N ARG A 121 -12.25 6.33 -5.71
CA ARG A 121 -12.52 7.16 -6.91
C ARG A 121 -13.12 8.52 -6.58
N GLY A 122 -13.90 8.64 -5.50
CA GLY A 122 -14.45 9.92 -5.08
C GLY A 122 -13.39 10.89 -4.53
N SER A 123 -12.23 10.36 -4.13
CA SER A 123 -11.12 11.14 -3.58
C SER A 123 -9.98 11.33 -4.57
N LEU A 124 -9.69 10.34 -5.41
CA LEU A 124 -8.58 10.35 -6.36
C LEU A 124 -9.05 10.86 -7.72
N ARG A 125 -8.29 11.78 -8.31
CA ARG A 125 -8.50 12.29 -9.68
C ARG A 125 -8.05 11.28 -10.74
N LEU A 126 -8.71 10.13 -10.76
CA LEU A 126 -8.37 9.02 -11.67
C LEU A 126 -8.64 9.35 -13.14
N GLU A 127 -9.53 10.31 -13.40
CA GLU A 127 -9.81 10.86 -14.72
C GLU A 127 -8.62 11.58 -15.35
N GLU A 128 -7.68 12.06 -14.54
CA GLU A 128 -6.45 12.71 -15.02
C GLU A 128 -5.36 11.69 -15.37
N VAL A 129 -5.50 10.42 -14.95
CA VAL A 129 -4.44 9.40 -15.08
C VAL A 129 -4.31 8.92 -16.52
N GLU A 130 -3.12 9.08 -17.10
CA GLU A 130 -2.80 8.55 -18.43
C GLU A 130 -2.01 7.25 -18.37
N VAL A 131 -1.20 7.06 -17.32
CA VAL A 131 -0.33 5.89 -17.14
C VAL A 131 -0.51 5.29 -15.75
N LEU A 132 -0.63 3.98 -15.67
CA LEU A 132 -0.57 3.22 -14.43
C LEU A 132 0.81 2.56 -14.31
N VAL A 133 1.46 2.74 -13.18
CA VAL A 133 2.73 2.08 -12.84
C VAL A 133 2.51 1.19 -11.62
N GLY A 134 2.66 -0.12 -11.80
CA GLY A 134 2.61 -1.11 -10.72
C GLY A 134 3.98 -1.28 -10.06
N ARG A 135 3.98 -1.37 -8.73
CA ARG A 135 5.14 -1.70 -7.89
C ARG A 135 4.70 -2.64 -6.77
N GLY A 136 5.57 -3.56 -6.40
CA GLY A 136 5.33 -4.54 -5.34
C GLY A 136 5.80 -5.91 -5.78
N GLY A 137 6.01 -6.84 -4.83
CA GLY A 137 6.26 -8.24 -5.19
C GLY A 137 5.04 -8.92 -5.83
N ASP A 138 3.87 -8.32 -5.64
CA ASP A 138 2.55 -8.83 -6.06
C ASP A 138 1.94 -8.02 -7.22
N ALA A 139 2.68 -7.06 -7.79
CA ALA A 139 2.19 -6.11 -8.81
C ALA A 139 2.47 -6.54 -10.26
#